data_AF-A0AA38G4F3-F1
#
_entry.id   AF-A0AA38G4F3-F1
#
_cell.length_a   1.000
_cell.length_b   1.000
_cell.length_c   1.000
_cell.angle_alpha   90.00
_cell.angle_beta   90.00
_cell.angle_gamma   90.00
#
_symmetry.space_group_name_H-M   'P 1'
#
loop_
_entity.id
_entity.type
_entity.pdbx_description
1 polymer ?
#
loop_
_entity_poly.entity_id
_entity_poly.type
_entity_poly.pdbx_seq_one_letter_code
_entity_poly.pdbx_strand_id
1 'polypeptide(L)'
;ALSGSFRCLVHFLQFSEYRVAVLSGLVICIGGLAESLRKASLSSLLEYLQVSNDGEPEINKEKAKWLSIDLLQILRCYPKVDRVVIPTLK
;
A
#
# COMPACT_ATOMS: atom_id res chain seq x y z
N ALA A 1 -19.33 1.57 4.25
CA ALA A 1 -18.99 2.88 3.66
C ALA A 1 -17.49 3.04 3.36
N LEU A 2 -16.57 2.63 4.26
CA LEU A 2 -15.11 2.79 4.08
C LEU A 2 -14.44 1.93 2.98
N SER A 3 -15.07 0.85 2.52
CA SER A 3 -14.49 -0.04 1.50
C SER A 3 -14.42 0.57 0.09
N GLY A 4 -15.23 1.59 -0.20
CA GLY A 4 -15.19 2.30 -1.49
C GLY A 4 -14.04 3.31 -1.57
N SER A 5 -13.82 4.07 -0.50
CA SER A 5 -12.79 5.12 -0.45
C SER A 5 -11.38 4.56 -0.67
N PHE A 6 -11.10 3.36 -0.16
CA PHE A 6 -9.79 2.73 -0.34
C PHE A 6 -9.48 2.41 -1.81
N ARG A 7 -10.47 1.93 -2.58
CA ARG A 7 -10.31 1.72 -4.02
C ARG A 7 -9.95 3.00 -4.76
N CYS A 8 -10.49 4.14 -4.34
CA CYS A 8 -10.11 5.43 -4.91
C CYS A 8 -8.69 5.83 -4.49
N LEU A 9 -8.31 5.57 -3.23
CA LEU A 9 -7.00 5.94 -2.68
C LEU A 9 -5.83 5.22 -3.37
N VAL A 10 -5.99 3.96 -3.76
CA VAL A 10 -4.90 3.22 -4.44
C VAL A 10 -4.54 3.82 -5.80
N HIS A 11 -5.46 4.48 -6.50
CA HIS A 11 -5.15 5.14 -7.77
C HIS A 11 -4.19 6.33 -7.59
N PHE A 12 -4.14 6.96 -6.40
CA PHE A 12 -3.17 8.03 -6.14
C PHE A 12 -1.73 7.53 -6.09
N LEU A 13 -1.50 6.22 -5.96
CA LEU A 13 -0.15 5.63 -6.02
C LEU A 13 0.54 5.86 -7.37
N GLN A 14 -0.19 6.25 -8.42
CA GLN A 14 0.42 6.63 -9.70
C GLN A 14 1.28 7.90 -9.56
N PHE A 15 0.94 8.78 -8.62
CA PHE A 15 1.63 10.03 -8.34
C PHE A 15 2.62 9.85 -7.18
N SER A 16 3.90 10.09 -7.41
CA SER A 16 4.96 9.83 -6.42
C SER A 16 4.78 10.62 -5.12
N GLU A 17 4.21 11.82 -5.19
CA GLU A 17 3.99 12.75 -4.08
C GLU A 17 3.00 12.19 -3.05
N TYR A 18 2.11 11.30 -3.46
CA TYR A 18 1.07 10.73 -2.61
C TYR A 18 1.41 9.34 -2.07
N ARG A 19 2.41 8.65 -2.64
CA ARG A 19 2.70 7.25 -2.32
C ARG A 19 2.98 7.03 -0.84
N VAL A 20 3.91 7.79 -0.27
CA VAL A 20 4.29 7.66 1.14
C VAL A 20 3.10 7.92 2.07
N ALA A 21 2.27 8.91 1.78
CA ALA A 21 1.11 9.24 2.59
C ALA A 21 0.04 8.15 2.53
N VAL A 22 -0.30 7.67 1.31
CA VAL A 22 -1.29 6.61 1.09
C VAL A 22 -0.84 5.30 1.71
N LEU A 23 0.42 4.90 1.50
CA LEU A 23 1.00 3.68 2.05
C LEU A 23 1.14 3.74 3.58
N SER A 24 1.53 4.89 4.15
CA SER A 24 1.59 5.05 5.60
C SER A 24 0.21 4.90 6.23
N GLY A 25 -0.82 5.47 5.59
CA GLY A 25 -2.21 5.30 6.02
C GLY A 25 -2.62 3.83 6.03
N LEU A 26 -2.30 3.09 4.96
CA LEU A 26 -2.55 1.64 4.90
C LEU A 26 -1.86 0.89 6.06
N VAL A 27 -0.56 1.10 6.22
CA VAL A 27 0.25 0.46 7.26
C VAL A 27 -0.31 0.72 8.66
N ILE A 28 -0.60 1.98 8.99
CA ILE A 28 -1.11 2.38 10.30
C ILE A 28 -2.52 1.80 10.55
N CYS A 29 -3.35 1.76 9.51
CA CYS A 29 -4.73 1.28 9.59
C CYS A 29 -4.81 -0.24 9.81
N ILE A 30 -3.88 -1.05 9.31
CA ILE A 30 -3.91 -2.52 9.46
C ILE A 30 -3.92 -2.95 10.94
N GLY A 31 -3.40 -2.14 11.87
CA GLY A 31 -3.42 -2.41 13.31
C GLY A 31 -4.80 -2.31 14.00
N GLY A 32 -5.83 -1.74 13.35
CA GLY A 32 -7.16 -1.52 13.96
C GLY A 32 -8.34 -1.66 12.99
N LEU A 33 -8.09 -2.06 11.75
CA LEU A 33 -9.12 -2.29 10.75
C LEU A 33 -9.92 -3.56 11.04
N ALA A 34 -11.24 -3.49 10.85
CA ALA A 34 -12.06 -4.69 10.78
C ALA A 34 -11.52 -5.62 9.69
N GLU A 35 -11.52 -6.93 9.93
CA GLU A 35 -10.90 -7.92 9.05
C GLU A 35 -11.42 -7.86 7.61
N SER A 36 -12.71 -7.53 7.42
CA SER A 36 -13.31 -7.32 6.10
C SER A 36 -12.72 -6.11 5.36
N LEU A 37 -12.43 -5.02 6.06
CA LEU A 37 -11.82 -3.82 5.50
C LEU A 37 -10.33 -4.05 5.21
N ARG A 38 -9.62 -4.75 6.10
CA ARG A 38 -8.23 -5.17 5.86
C ARG A 38 -8.13 -6.00 4.58
N LYS A 39 -8.98 -7.01 4.42
CA LYS A 39 -9.04 -7.85 3.21
C LYS A 39 -9.38 -7.04 1.96
N ALA A 40 -10.43 -6.22 2.02
CA ALA A 40 -10.83 -5.39 0.87
C ALA A 40 -9.70 -4.43 0.44
N SER A 41 -9.03 -3.80 1.41
CA SER A 41 -7.90 -2.91 1.14
C SER A 41 -6.70 -3.65 0.53
N LEU A 42 -6.32 -4.79 1.11
CA LEU A 42 -5.24 -5.59 0.56
C LEU A 42 -5.56 -6.06 -0.87
N SER A 43 -6.77 -6.55 -1.11
CA SER A 43 -7.22 -6.96 -2.45
C SER A 43 -7.13 -5.81 -3.46
N SER A 44 -7.63 -4.62 -3.13
CA SER A 44 -7.56 -3.47 -4.04
C SER A 44 -6.13 -2.98 -4.31
N LEU A 45 -5.23 -3.08 -3.31
CA LEU A 45 -3.81 -2.76 -3.53
C LEU A 45 -3.16 -3.81 -4.45
N LEU A 46 -3.42 -5.09 -4.21
CA LEU A 46 -2.89 -6.17 -5.05
C LEU A 46 -3.43 -6.08 -6.48
N GLU A 47 -4.72 -5.80 -6.65
CA GLU A 47 -5.33 -5.54 -7.97
C GLU A 47 -4.65 -4.36 -8.68
N TYR A 48 -4.39 -3.25 -7.97
CA TYR A 48 -3.68 -2.08 -8.53
C TYR A 48 -2.23 -2.41 -8.95
N LEU A 49 -1.53 -3.19 -8.12
CA LEU A 49 -0.17 -3.63 -8.41
C LEU A 49 -0.13 -4.65 -9.55
N GLN A 50 -1.16 -5.50 -9.68
CA GLN A 50 -1.29 -6.58 -10.65
C GLN A 50 -2.01 -6.20 -11.95
N VAL A 51 -2.28 -4.92 -12.23
CA VAL A 51 -2.75 -4.50 -13.56
C VAL A 51 -1.63 -4.85 -14.56
N SER A 52 -1.61 -5.94 -15.32
CA SER A 52 -2.58 -6.99 -15.69
C SER A 52 -1.77 -8.29 -15.92
N ASN A 53 -2.39 -9.47 -16.07
CA ASN A 53 -1.68 -10.68 -16.56
C ASN A 53 -1.15 -10.50 -18.02
N ASP A 54 -1.62 -9.45 -18.71
CA ASP A 54 -1.15 -8.92 -20.01
C ASP A 54 -0.23 -7.69 -19.89
N GLY A 55 0.09 -7.25 -18.67
CA GLY A 55 0.98 -6.10 -18.46
C GLY A 55 2.43 -6.48 -18.76
N GLU A 56 3.15 -5.61 -19.45
CA GLU A 56 4.58 -5.82 -19.71
C GLU A 56 5.32 -6.09 -18.38
N PRO A 57 6.15 -7.14 -18.29
CA PRO A 57 6.84 -7.52 -17.07
C PRO A 57 7.69 -6.39 -16.48
N GLU A 58 8.07 -5.41 -17.30
CA GLU A 58 8.83 -4.24 -16.86
C GLU A 58 8.01 -3.26 -16.01
N ILE A 59 6.72 -3.03 -16.34
CA ILE A 59 5.82 -2.17 -15.55
C ILE A 59 5.64 -2.76 -14.14
N ASN A 60 5.54 -4.09 -14.04
CA ASN A 60 5.42 -4.77 -12.76
C ASN A 60 6.70 -4.65 -11.92
N LYS A 61 7.88 -4.71 -12.55
CA LYS A 61 9.16 -4.46 -11.86
C LYS A 61 9.28 -3.02 -11.38
N GLU A 62 8.88 -2.04 -12.20
CA GLU A 62 8.89 -0.64 -11.79
C GLU A 62 7.98 -0.40 -10.59
N LYS A 63 6.78 -0.99 -10.61
CA LYS A 63 5.85 -0.97 -9.47
C LYS A 63 6.47 -1.56 -8.20
N ALA A 64 7.06 -2.74 -8.31
CA ALA A 64 7.74 -3.38 -7.19
C ALA A 64 8.92 -2.53 -6.67
N LYS A 65 9.66 -1.89 -7.58
CA LYS A 65 10.81 -1.04 -7.25
C LYS A 65 10.39 0.18 -6.45
N TRP A 66 9.44 0.98 -6.94
CA TRP A 66 9.02 2.18 -6.20
C TRP A 66 8.30 1.81 -4.90
N LEU A 67 7.51 0.74 -4.90
CA LEU A 67 6.84 0.27 -3.68
C LEU A 67 7.87 -0.08 -2.59
N SER A 68 8.95 -0.76 -2.96
CA SER A 68 10.03 -1.12 -2.04
C SER A 68 10.74 0.12 -1.48
N ILE A 69 10.98 1.13 -2.32
CA ILE A 69 11.60 2.39 -1.92
C ILE A 69 10.71 3.13 -0.91
N ASP A 70 9.41 3.25 -1.21
CA ASP A 70 8.48 4.00 -0.38
C ASP A 70 8.21 3.27 0.95
N LEU A 71 8.10 1.93 0.94
CA LEU A 71 8.00 1.14 2.17
C LEU A 71 9.25 1.29 3.04
N LEU A 72 10.44 1.27 2.45
CA LEU A 72 11.68 1.49 3.17
C LEU A 72 11.72 2.90 3.78
N GLN A 73 11.24 3.91 3.05
CA GLN A 73 11.11 5.27 3.57
C GLN A 73 10.15 5.32 4.78
N ILE A 74 8.99 4.66 4.71
CA ILE A 74 8.03 4.58 5.81
C ILE A 74 8.67 3.93 7.04
N LEU A 75 9.33 2.79 6.87
CA LEU A 75 10.03 2.10 7.96
C LEU A 75 11.10 2.98 8.61
N ARG A 76 11.81 3.80 7.81
CA ARG A 76 12.80 4.77 8.31
C ARG A 76 12.17 5.97 9.01
N CYS A 77 11.01 6.45 8.56
CA CYS A 77 10.29 7.56 9.17
C CYS A 77 9.63 7.19 10.51
N TYR A 78 9.31 5.92 10.73
CA TYR A 78 8.67 5.42 11.95
C TYR A 78 9.55 4.38 12.68
N PRO A 79 10.78 4.72 13.06
CA PRO A 79 11.69 3.76 13.69
C PRO A 79 11.13 3.33 15.04
N LYS A 80 11.05 2.01 15.28
CA LYS A 80 10.57 1.39 16.53
C LYS A 80 9.11 1.69 16.89
N VAL A 81 8.31 2.15 15.93
CA VAL A 81 6.86 2.27 16.13
C VAL A 81 6.21 0.94 15.76
N ASP A 82 5.98 0.07 16.75
CA ASP A 82 5.42 -1.27 16.53
C ASP A 82 4.10 -1.25 15.74
N ARG A 83 3.28 -0.19 15.93
CA ARG A 83 2.02 0.03 15.19
C ARG A 83 2.20 0.33 13.71
N VAL A 84 3.43 0.53 13.24
CA VAL A 84 3.78 0.77 11.83
C VAL A 84 4.70 -0.33 11.33
N VAL A 85 5.74 -0.68 12.09
CA VAL A 85 6.73 -1.68 11.71
C VAL A 85 6.11 -3.08 11.61
N ILE A 86 5.33 -3.50 12.62
CA ILE A 86 4.73 -4.86 12.61
C ILE A 86 3.72 -5.00 11.46
N PRO A 87 2.77 -4.07 11.26
CA PRO A 87 1.82 -4.19 10.14
C PRO A 87 2.44 -4.05 8.75
N THR A 88 3.59 -3.39 8.62
CA THR A 88 4.31 -3.31 7.33
C THR A 88 4.98 -4.63 6.95
N LEU A 89 5.45 -5.38 7.94
CA LEU A 89 6.29 -6.58 7.75
C LEU A 89 5.52 -7.90 7.89
N LYS A 90 4.24 -7.85 8.24
CA LYS A 90 3.38 -9.01 8.52
C LYS A 90 2.38 -9.26 7.38
#